data_AF-A0A1Q5CLT1-F1
#
_entry.id   AF-A0A1Q5CLT1-F1
#
_cell.length_a   1.000
_cell.length_b   1.000
_cell.length_c   1.000
_cell.angle_alpha   90.00
_cell.angle_beta   90.00
_cell.angle_gamma   90.00
#
_symmetry.space_group_name_H-M   'P 1'
#
loop_
_entity.id
_entity.type
_entity.pdbx_description
1 polymer ?
#
loop_
_entity_poly.entity_id
_entity_poly.type
_entity_poly.pdbx_seq_one_letter_code
_entity_poly.pdbx_strand_id
1 'polypeptide(L)'
;MRLSPEMRSVLLGGQQAAVLAVLIERAGMPCRREEVLAAMPPDFRPPTVGQISAIISNIRRKLGVHRIATGAGGWWLDAPIAVGPLSGPGTISYRQFYLDLHRRRVWLTGMRSAIQLGWQEYMVLRVLIEAYGMPRSRDQIWLAMPARIRPARAAHVGVIVHRLRQRLGRELIITGGGGWRVAGGQTPDQVVGAAGAVRLDATTRRVCLPDRAPIDLSPQEAATLQVLIDARGVPLKGAQVLASTPVATRPKSASAVSTVVSRLRKKLGPERIETSRQGWFLVAQIRRPTTASAAL
;
A
#
# COMPACT_ATOMS: atom_id res chain seq x y z
N MET A 1 -12.49 -18.01 -22.51
CA MET A 1 -12.48 -17.72 -21.06
C MET A 1 -12.04 -18.98 -20.33
N ARG A 2 -10.77 -19.10 -19.92
CA ARG A 2 -10.25 -20.32 -19.25
C ARG A 2 -10.38 -20.17 -17.73
N LEU A 3 -11.18 -21.03 -17.11
CA LEU A 3 -11.31 -21.18 -15.67
C LEU A 3 -10.08 -21.93 -15.13
N SER A 4 -9.57 -21.53 -13.96
CA SER A 4 -8.32 -22.04 -13.39
C SER A 4 -8.45 -23.43 -12.72
N PRO A 5 -7.35 -24.19 -12.57
CA PRO A 5 -7.35 -25.63 -12.25
C PRO A 5 -7.72 -25.98 -10.80
N GLU A 6 -7.96 -24.99 -9.94
CA GLU A 6 -8.35 -25.20 -8.54
C GLU A 6 -9.87 -25.26 -8.34
N MET A 7 -10.67 -25.11 -9.41
CA MET A 7 -12.05 -25.57 -9.40
C MET A 7 -12.05 -27.10 -9.31
N ARG A 8 -12.10 -27.66 -8.09
CA ARG A 8 -12.92 -28.87 -7.92
C ARG A 8 -14.23 -28.57 -8.62
N SER A 9 -14.56 -29.32 -9.67
CA SER A 9 -15.69 -29.06 -10.54
C SER A 9 -16.98 -29.02 -9.72
N VAL A 10 -17.36 -27.83 -9.25
CA VAL A 10 -18.62 -27.64 -8.55
C VAL A 10 -19.69 -27.75 -9.62
N LEU A 11 -20.34 -28.92 -9.68
CA LEU A 11 -21.44 -29.16 -10.59
C LEU A 11 -22.62 -28.27 -10.18
N LEU A 12 -22.89 -27.25 -10.99
CA LEU A 12 -24.06 -26.41 -10.89
C LEU A 12 -25.14 -26.96 -11.85
N GLY A 13 -26.37 -27.09 -11.37
CA GLY A 13 -27.50 -27.37 -12.27
C GLY A 13 -27.79 -26.18 -13.18
N GLY A 14 -28.53 -26.39 -14.27
CA GLY A 14 -28.81 -25.32 -15.26
C GLY A 14 -29.39 -24.04 -14.65
N GLN A 15 -30.36 -24.17 -13.75
CA GLN A 15 -30.94 -23.01 -13.04
C GLN A 15 -29.93 -22.32 -12.10
N GLN A 16 -29.02 -23.08 -11.48
CA GLN A 16 -27.97 -22.53 -10.62
C GLN A 16 -26.94 -21.74 -11.43
N ALA A 17 -26.56 -22.26 -12.60
CA ALA A 17 -25.67 -21.58 -13.53
C ALA A 17 -26.30 -20.30 -14.08
N ALA A 18 -27.58 -20.33 -14.45
CA ALA A 18 -28.31 -19.17 -14.94
C ALA A 18 -28.46 -18.06 -13.89
N VAL A 19 -28.83 -18.40 -12.63
CA VAL A 19 -28.86 -17.41 -11.53
C VAL A 19 -27.46 -16.84 -11.29
N LEU A 20 -26.44 -17.69 -11.29
CA LEU A 20 -25.07 -17.23 -11.09
C LEU A 20 -24.62 -16.27 -12.21
N ALA A 21 -24.95 -16.55 -13.47
CA ALA A 21 -24.64 -15.69 -14.61
C ALA A 21 -25.25 -14.29 -14.46
N VAL A 22 -26.53 -14.20 -14.08
CA VAL A 22 -27.20 -12.92 -13.82
C VAL A 22 -26.49 -12.14 -12.72
N LEU A 23 -26.09 -12.81 -11.63
CA LEU A 23 -25.34 -12.16 -10.55
C LEU A 23 -23.93 -11.73 -10.98
N ILE A 24 -23.29 -12.45 -11.92
CA ILE A 24 -21.97 -12.10 -12.47
C ILE A 24 -22.09 -10.84 -13.31
N GLU A 25 -23.07 -10.78 -14.21
CA GLU A 25 -23.32 -9.63 -15.09
C GLU A 25 -23.60 -8.34 -14.31
N ARG A 26 -24.24 -8.47 -13.15
CA ARG A 26 -24.58 -7.34 -12.27
C ARG A 26 -23.44 -6.90 -11.34
N ALA A 27 -22.27 -7.55 -11.41
CA ALA A 27 -20.98 -7.10 -10.88
C ALA A 27 -20.97 -6.46 -9.46
N GLY A 28 -21.63 -7.10 -8.50
CA GLY A 28 -21.63 -6.64 -7.10
C GLY A 28 -22.71 -5.63 -6.73
N MET A 29 -23.66 -5.37 -7.63
CA MET A 29 -24.89 -4.65 -7.31
C MET A 29 -25.95 -5.61 -6.74
N PRO A 30 -26.67 -5.23 -5.66
CA PRO A 30 -27.75 -6.04 -5.11
C PRO A 30 -28.86 -6.23 -6.14
N CYS A 31 -29.25 -7.48 -6.36
CA CYS A 31 -30.32 -7.89 -7.26
C CYS A 31 -31.48 -8.48 -6.45
N ARG A 32 -32.70 -7.99 -6.69
CA ARG A 32 -33.93 -8.52 -6.09
C ARG A 32 -34.37 -9.81 -6.78
N ARG A 33 -35.28 -10.59 -6.16
CA ARG A 33 -35.71 -11.89 -6.71
C ARG A 33 -36.34 -11.73 -8.09
N GLU A 34 -37.15 -10.69 -8.23
CA GLU A 34 -37.90 -10.34 -9.42
C GLU A 34 -36.96 -9.94 -10.55
N GLU A 35 -35.91 -9.18 -10.22
CA GLU A 35 -34.87 -8.76 -11.16
C GLU A 35 -34.01 -9.94 -11.63
N VAL A 36 -33.67 -10.86 -10.71
CA VAL A 36 -32.96 -12.08 -11.08
C VAL A 36 -33.81 -12.93 -12.01
N LEU A 37 -35.08 -13.16 -11.68
CA LEU A 37 -35.99 -13.96 -12.52
C LEU A 37 -36.18 -13.33 -13.90
N ALA A 38 -36.35 -12.00 -13.97
CA ALA A 38 -36.53 -11.28 -15.23
C ALA A 38 -35.31 -11.38 -16.15
N ALA A 39 -34.10 -11.37 -15.57
CA ALA A 39 -32.84 -11.45 -16.31
C ALA A 39 -32.43 -12.89 -16.67
N MET A 40 -33.03 -13.92 -16.07
CA MET A 40 -32.73 -15.32 -16.41
C MET A 40 -33.25 -15.68 -17.82
N PRO A 41 -32.52 -16.52 -18.59
CA PRO A 41 -33.02 -17.05 -19.86
C PRO A 41 -34.28 -17.91 -19.64
N PRO A 42 -35.27 -17.87 -20.55
CA PRO A 42 -36.57 -18.54 -20.37
C PRO A 42 -36.46 -20.02 -20.01
N ASP A 43 -35.56 -20.75 -20.68
CA ASP A 43 -35.39 -22.21 -20.52
C ASP A 43 -34.85 -22.62 -19.14
N PHE A 44 -34.33 -21.67 -18.37
CA PHE A 44 -33.75 -21.90 -17.05
C PHE A 44 -34.52 -21.19 -15.94
N ARG A 45 -35.64 -20.52 -16.24
CA ARG A 45 -36.43 -19.82 -15.23
C ARG A 45 -37.11 -20.82 -14.29
N PRO A 46 -36.96 -20.67 -12.97
CA PRO A 46 -37.78 -21.42 -12.05
C PRO A 46 -39.26 -21.00 -12.19
N PRO A 47 -40.21 -21.94 -12.00
CA PRO A 47 -41.64 -21.65 -12.10
C PRO A 47 -42.16 -20.59 -11.11
N THR A 48 -41.44 -20.31 -10.02
CA THR A 48 -41.84 -19.24 -9.07
C THR A 48 -40.67 -18.37 -8.62
N VAL A 49 -40.96 -17.09 -8.36
CA VAL A 49 -40.02 -16.11 -7.77
C VAL A 49 -39.45 -16.61 -6.43
N GLY A 50 -40.25 -17.35 -5.65
CA GLY A 50 -39.84 -17.91 -4.36
C GLY A 50 -38.65 -18.88 -4.46
N GLN A 51 -38.57 -19.66 -5.55
CA GLN A 51 -37.51 -20.64 -5.77
C GLN A 51 -36.13 -20.01 -6.00
N ILE A 52 -36.07 -18.74 -6.42
CA ILE A 52 -34.80 -18.00 -6.56
C ILE A 52 -34.02 -17.99 -5.24
N SER A 53 -34.70 -17.84 -4.10
CA SER A 53 -34.04 -17.84 -2.78
C SER A 53 -33.40 -19.19 -2.45
N ALA A 54 -34.08 -20.29 -2.81
CA ALA A 54 -33.59 -21.64 -2.60
C ALA A 54 -32.40 -21.96 -3.52
N ILE A 55 -32.48 -21.53 -4.78
CA ILE A 55 -31.39 -21.67 -5.76
C ILE A 55 -30.15 -20.90 -5.27
N ILE A 56 -30.30 -19.65 -4.84
CA ILE A 56 -29.21 -18.84 -4.31
C ILE A 56 -28.63 -19.44 -3.02
N SER A 57 -29.46 -19.98 -2.13
CA SER A 57 -28.99 -20.66 -0.92
C SER A 57 -28.18 -21.91 -1.24
N ASN A 58 -28.59 -22.68 -2.26
CA ASN A 58 -27.82 -23.84 -2.74
C ASN A 58 -26.51 -23.43 -3.40
N ILE A 59 -26.50 -22.34 -4.20
CA ILE A 59 -25.26 -21.80 -4.76
C ILE A 59 -24.33 -21.34 -3.63
N ARG A 60 -24.84 -20.67 -2.59
CA ARG A 60 -24.05 -20.27 -1.41
C ARG A 60 -23.43 -21.45 -0.68
N ARG A 61 -24.15 -22.57 -0.55
CA ARG A 61 -23.62 -23.80 0.05
C ARG A 61 -22.48 -24.40 -0.78
N LYS A 62 -22.61 -24.34 -2.11
CA LYS A 62 -21.63 -24.91 -3.06
C LYS A 62 -20.39 -24.04 -3.28
N LEU A 63 -20.56 -22.71 -3.35
CA LEU A 63 -19.49 -21.75 -3.65
C LEU A 63 -18.88 -21.10 -2.39
N GLY A 64 -19.53 -21.25 -1.24
CA GLY A 64 -19.17 -20.59 0.01
C GLY A 64 -20.06 -19.38 0.31
N VAL A 65 -20.51 -19.29 1.55
CA VAL A 65 -21.45 -18.28 2.07
C VAL A 65 -20.94 -16.84 1.90
N HIS A 66 -19.61 -16.69 1.84
CA HIS A 66 -18.91 -15.41 1.67
C HIS A 66 -18.88 -14.92 0.22
N ARG A 67 -19.20 -15.76 -0.78
CA ARG A 67 -19.13 -15.37 -2.20
C ARG A 67 -20.41 -14.74 -2.74
N ILE A 68 -21.53 -15.00 -2.09
CA ILE A 68 -22.80 -14.33 -2.40
C ILE A 68 -23.26 -13.64 -1.13
N ALA A 69 -23.22 -12.32 -1.17
CA ALA A 69 -23.66 -11.46 -0.10
C ALA A 69 -25.18 -11.26 -0.15
N THR A 70 -25.74 -10.95 1.01
CA THR A 70 -27.17 -10.74 1.24
C THR A 70 -27.36 -9.44 2.00
N GLY A 71 -28.34 -8.64 1.60
CA GLY A 71 -28.74 -7.43 2.31
C GLY A 71 -30.16 -7.03 1.97
N ALA A 72 -30.62 -5.89 2.51
CA ALA A 72 -31.98 -5.38 2.29
C ALA A 72 -32.34 -5.16 0.80
N GLY A 73 -31.33 -5.01 -0.07
CA GLY A 73 -31.49 -4.87 -1.52
C GLY A 73 -31.53 -6.17 -2.32
N GLY A 74 -31.38 -7.35 -1.69
CA GLY A 74 -31.33 -8.65 -2.37
C GLY A 74 -29.94 -9.31 -2.31
N TRP A 75 -29.57 -10.02 -3.38
CA TRP A 75 -28.32 -10.77 -3.45
C TRP A 75 -27.38 -10.19 -4.48
N TRP A 76 -26.09 -10.28 -4.22
CA TRP A 76 -25.07 -9.98 -5.21
C TRP A 76 -23.92 -10.94 -5.04
N LEU A 77 -23.27 -11.29 -6.15
CA LEU A 77 -21.96 -11.88 -6.03
C LEU A 77 -21.03 -10.85 -5.43
N ASP A 78 -20.28 -11.26 -4.41
CA ASP A 78 -19.09 -10.54 -4.03
C ASP A 78 -18.10 -10.76 -5.19
N ALA A 79 -18.21 -9.86 -6.17
CA ALA A 79 -17.68 -10.12 -7.50
C ALA A 79 -16.18 -10.43 -7.40
N PRO A 80 -15.67 -11.41 -8.16
CA PRO A 80 -14.24 -11.50 -8.42
C PRO A 80 -13.90 -10.32 -9.34
N ILE A 81 -13.76 -9.11 -8.78
CA ILE A 81 -13.47 -7.93 -9.59
C ILE A 81 -11.98 -7.91 -9.88
N ALA A 82 -11.72 -8.12 -11.17
CA ALA A 82 -10.62 -7.62 -11.97
C ALA A 82 -9.22 -8.18 -11.69
N VAL A 83 -8.60 -8.51 -12.83
CA VAL A 83 -7.18 -8.72 -13.03
C VAL A 83 -6.41 -7.57 -12.39
N GLY A 84 -5.87 -7.84 -11.20
CA GLY A 84 -4.91 -6.97 -10.53
C GLY A 84 -5.42 -5.59 -10.13
N PRO A 85 -4.65 -4.88 -9.30
CA PRO A 85 -4.92 -3.50 -8.97
C PRO A 85 -4.77 -2.64 -10.23
N LEU A 86 -5.87 -2.06 -10.71
CA LEU A 86 -5.79 -0.97 -11.66
C LEU A 86 -5.20 0.24 -10.91
N SER A 87 -3.90 0.48 -11.10
CA SER A 87 -3.23 1.74 -10.77
C SER A 87 -3.86 2.85 -11.60
N GLY A 88 -4.98 3.38 -11.12
CA GLY A 88 -5.71 4.50 -11.71
C GLY A 88 -5.83 5.67 -10.73
N PRO A 89 -6.28 6.85 -11.20
CA PRO A 89 -6.34 8.09 -10.41
C PRO A 89 -7.24 8.03 -9.17
N GLY A 90 -8.05 6.97 -9.00
CA GLY A 90 -8.92 6.74 -7.86
C GLY A 90 -8.40 5.71 -6.83
N THR A 91 -7.14 5.29 -6.93
CA THR A 91 -6.57 4.25 -6.06
C THR A 91 -5.31 4.78 -5.37
N ILE A 92 -5.21 4.62 -4.05
CA ILE A 92 -3.93 4.78 -3.34
C ILE A 92 -3.33 3.41 -3.09
N SER A 93 -2.04 3.25 -3.38
CA SER A 93 -1.33 1.99 -3.19
C SER A 93 -0.13 2.16 -2.28
N TYR A 94 0.05 1.24 -1.35
CA TYR A 94 1.29 1.12 -0.60
C TYR A 94 1.65 -0.36 -0.45
N ARG A 95 2.71 -0.75 -1.17
CA ARG A 95 3.22 -2.13 -1.24
C ARG A 95 2.09 -3.10 -1.57
N GLN A 96 1.74 -3.96 -0.61
CA GLN A 96 0.73 -4.98 -0.81
C GLN A 96 -0.70 -4.45 -0.77
N PHE A 97 -0.93 -3.20 -0.35
CA PHE A 97 -2.25 -2.59 -0.24
C PHE A 97 -2.58 -1.75 -1.47
N TYR A 98 -3.80 -1.92 -1.96
CA TYR A 98 -4.42 -1.03 -2.95
C TYR A 98 -5.80 -0.64 -2.43
N LEU A 99 -6.04 0.65 -2.22
CA LEU A 99 -7.26 1.15 -1.63
C LEU A 99 -8.02 1.99 -2.66
N ASP A 100 -9.24 1.57 -3.00
CA ASP A 100 -10.18 2.31 -3.84
C ASP A 100 -10.75 3.50 -3.05
N LEU A 101 -10.49 4.71 -3.52
CA LEU A 101 -10.91 5.94 -2.86
C LEU A 101 -12.43 6.16 -2.92
N HIS A 102 -13.10 5.61 -3.93
CA HIS A 102 -14.53 5.79 -4.15
C HIS A 102 -15.35 4.67 -3.55
N ARG A 103 -14.87 3.42 -3.66
CA ARG A 103 -15.62 2.22 -3.28
C ARG A 103 -15.32 1.73 -1.87
N ARG A 104 -14.32 2.29 -1.19
CA ARG A 104 -13.85 1.87 0.15
C ARG A 104 -13.49 0.37 0.19
N ARG A 105 -12.83 -0.08 -0.87
CA ARG A 105 -12.38 -1.45 -1.02
C ARG A 105 -10.87 -1.49 -0.94
N VAL A 106 -10.34 -2.49 -0.23
CA VAL A 106 -8.91 -2.76 -0.21
C VAL A 106 -8.62 -4.07 -0.91
N TRP A 107 -7.65 -4.07 -1.83
CA TRP A 107 -7.02 -5.27 -2.35
C TRP A 107 -5.67 -5.47 -1.69
N LEU A 108 -5.35 -6.73 -1.47
CA LEU A 108 -4.04 -7.17 -1.02
C LEU A 108 -3.34 -7.91 -2.16
N THR A 109 -2.04 -7.70 -2.34
CA THR A 109 -1.25 -8.44 -3.34
C THR A 109 -1.34 -9.93 -3.05
N GLY A 110 -1.64 -10.72 -4.07
CA GLY A 110 -1.86 -12.17 -3.94
C GLY A 110 -3.28 -12.56 -3.48
N MET A 111 -4.10 -11.61 -3.01
CA MET A 111 -5.51 -11.88 -2.75
C MET A 111 -6.34 -11.73 -4.02
N ARG A 112 -7.21 -12.72 -4.26
CA ARG A 112 -8.12 -12.76 -5.41
C ARG A 112 -9.40 -11.93 -5.20
N SER A 113 -9.62 -11.38 -4.01
CA SER A 113 -10.83 -10.60 -3.68
C SER A 113 -10.49 -9.33 -2.91
N ALA A 114 -11.28 -8.30 -3.16
CA ALA A 114 -11.24 -7.05 -2.40
C ALA A 114 -12.02 -7.20 -1.09
N ILE A 115 -11.57 -6.53 -0.04
CA ILE A 115 -12.28 -6.46 1.25
C ILE A 115 -13.02 -5.13 1.31
N GLN A 116 -14.34 -5.19 1.46
CA GLN A 116 -15.17 -3.99 1.65
C GLN A 116 -15.00 -3.43 3.06
N LEU A 117 -14.57 -2.18 3.19
CA LEU A 117 -14.38 -1.52 4.48
C LEU A 117 -15.57 -0.62 4.84
N GLY A 118 -15.89 -0.55 6.12
CA GLY A 118 -16.74 0.52 6.66
C GLY A 118 -16.02 1.88 6.60
N TRP A 119 -16.76 2.98 6.79
CA TRP A 119 -16.18 4.33 6.71
C TRP A 119 -15.00 4.57 7.67
N GLN A 120 -15.12 4.12 8.92
CA GLN A 120 -14.07 4.29 9.92
C GLN A 120 -12.85 3.43 9.64
N GLU A 121 -13.06 2.16 9.27
CA GLU A 121 -12.00 1.23 8.86
C GLU A 121 -11.24 1.75 7.63
N TYR A 122 -11.98 2.23 6.63
CA TYR A 122 -11.43 2.84 5.43
C TYR A 122 -10.54 4.04 5.77
N MET A 123 -11.01 4.96 6.60
CA MET A 123 -10.23 6.15 6.95
C MET A 123 -8.99 5.82 7.77
N VAL A 124 -9.10 4.92 8.75
CA VAL A 124 -7.95 4.48 9.54
C VAL A 124 -6.91 3.84 8.61
N LEU A 125 -7.34 2.94 7.73
CA LEU A 125 -6.43 2.28 6.79
C LEU A 125 -5.80 3.29 5.80
N ARG A 126 -6.58 4.23 5.28
CA ARG A 126 -6.10 5.32 4.42
C ARG A 126 -5.00 6.12 5.10
N VAL A 127 -5.21 6.57 6.34
CA VAL A 127 -4.22 7.33 7.11
C VAL A 127 -2.94 6.51 7.30
N LEU A 128 -3.06 5.21 7.56
CA LEU A 128 -1.90 4.32 7.71
C LEU A 128 -1.15 4.06 6.39
N ILE A 129 -1.86 3.99 5.26
CA ILE A 129 -1.29 3.86 3.91
C ILE A 129 -0.57 5.14 3.50
N GLU A 130 -1.20 6.31 3.68
CA GLU A 130 -0.63 7.63 3.42
C GLU A 130 0.54 7.97 4.35
N ALA A 131 0.67 7.25 5.47
CA ALA A 131 1.84 7.32 6.34
C ALA A 131 3.05 6.55 5.79
N TYR A 132 2.92 5.81 4.68
CA TYR A 132 4.02 5.09 4.01
C TYR A 132 4.88 4.23 4.96
N GLY A 133 4.24 3.54 5.90
CA GLY A 133 4.93 2.70 6.90
C GLY A 133 5.40 3.43 8.16
N MET A 134 5.19 4.74 8.27
CA MET A 134 5.41 5.48 9.51
C MET A 134 4.37 5.09 10.56
N PRO A 135 4.77 4.80 11.82
CA PRO A 135 3.82 4.65 12.92
C PRO A 135 2.98 5.90 13.08
N ARG A 136 1.66 5.72 13.18
CA ARG A 136 0.74 6.77 13.59
C ARG A 136 0.19 6.47 14.95
N SER A 137 0.33 7.43 15.86
CA SER A 137 -0.27 7.35 17.18
C SER A 137 -1.79 7.39 17.07
N ARG A 138 -2.45 6.93 18.12
CA ARG A 138 -3.92 6.97 18.24
C ARG A 138 -4.51 8.36 17.96
N ASP A 139 -3.92 9.39 18.57
CA ASP A 139 -4.45 10.75 18.48
C ASP A 139 -4.16 11.37 17.10
N GLN A 140 -3.01 11.03 16.49
CA GLN A 140 -2.71 11.42 15.11
C GLN A 140 -3.72 10.83 14.11
N ILE A 141 -4.04 9.54 14.24
CA ILE A 141 -5.06 8.91 13.39
C ILE A 141 -6.41 9.57 13.61
N TRP A 142 -6.81 9.77 14.87
CA TRP A 142 -8.08 10.39 15.22
C TRP A 142 -8.22 11.82 14.65
N LEU A 143 -7.19 12.65 14.78
CA LEU A 143 -7.18 14.02 14.25
C LEU A 143 -7.21 14.05 12.72
N ALA A 144 -6.53 13.12 12.05
CA ALA A 144 -6.52 13.02 10.59
C ALA A 144 -7.87 12.58 10.00
N MET A 145 -8.77 12.00 10.80
CA MET A 145 -10.11 11.65 10.34
C MET A 145 -11.02 12.88 10.23
N PRO A 146 -11.79 13.04 9.14
CA PRO A 146 -12.81 14.07 9.03
C PRO A 146 -13.84 13.95 10.15
N ALA A 147 -14.28 15.09 10.70
CA ALA A 147 -15.14 15.12 11.89
C ALA A 147 -16.41 14.25 11.77
N ARG A 148 -17.05 14.24 10.60
CA ARG A 148 -18.27 13.45 10.31
C ARG A 148 -18.12 11.92 10.41
N ILE A 149 -16.91 11.39 10.31
CA ILE A 149 -16.62 9.95 10.34
C ILE A 149 -15.67 9.56 11.47
N ARG A 150 -15.13 10.55 12.17
CA ARG A 150 -14.26 10.37 13.33
C ARG A 150 -15.05 9.69 14.45
N PRO A 151 -14.49 8.67 15.12
CA PRO A 151 -15.16 8.09 16.27
C PRO A 151 -15.21 9.10 17.42
N ALA A 152 -16.19 8.96 18.31
CA ALA A 152 -16.41 9.90 19.42
C ALA A 152 -15.16 10.16 20.29
N ARG A 153 -14.29 9.16 20.44
CA ARG A 153 -13.06 9.25 21.24
C ARG A 153 -11.88 8.64 20.49
N ALA A 154 -10.69 9.19 20.72
CA ALA A 154 -9.44 8.64 20.17
C ALA A 154 -9.22 7.18 20.58
N ALA A 155 -9.64 6.79 21.80
CA ALA A 155 -9.62 5.41 22.29
C ALA A 155 -10.24 4.38 21.32
N HIS A 156 -11.31 4.74 20.61
CA HIS A 156 -11.99 3.84 19.67
C HIS A 156 -11.18 3.54 18.41
N VAL A 157 -10.15 4.33 18.09
CA VAL A 157 -9.22 4.02 17.00
C VAL A 157 -8.55 2.67 17.22
N GLY A 158 -8.18 2.34 18.46
CA GLY A 158 -7.57 1.05 18.78
C GLY A 158 -8.49 -0.13 18.46
N VAL A 159 -9.80 0.02 18.70
CA VAL A 159 -10.81 -0.99 18.37
C VAL A 159 -10.95 -1.16 16.86
N ILE A 160 -10.94 -0.06 16.11
CA ILE A 160 -11.01 -0.09 14.64
C ILE A 160 -9.75 -0.77 14.06
N VAL A 161 -8.57 -0.42 14.57
CA VAL A 161 -7.30 -1.06 14.17
C VAL A 161 -7.30 -2.55 14.51
N HIS A 162 -7.80 -2.92 15.68
CA HIS A 162 -7.93 -4.33 16.06
C HIS A 162 -8.81 -5.10 15.05
N ARG A 163 -9.97 -4.54 14.67
CA ARG A 163 -10.86 -5.14 13.67
C ARG A 163 -10.20 -5.22 12.30
N LEU A 164 -9.51 -4.17 11.86
CA LEU A 164 -8.74 -4.19 10.62
C LEU A 164 -7.68 -5.30 10.62
N ARG A 165 -6.96 -5.49 11.73
CA ARG A 165 -5.99 -6.59 11.88
C ARG A 165 -6.63 -7.97 11.80
N GLN A 166 -7.82 -8.15 12.37
CA GLN A 166 -8.56 -9.41 12.24
C GLN A 166 -9.00 -9.69 10.80
N ARG A 167 -9.35 -8.64 10.04
CA ARG A 167 -9.89 -8.78 8.68
C ARG A 167 -8.83 -8.88 7.60
N LEU A 168 -7.74 -8.14 7.75
CA LEU A 168 -6.68 -8.02 6.75
C LEU A 168 -5.51 -8.97 7.04
N GLY A 169 -5.24 -9.22 8.32
CA GLY A 169 -4.05 -9.94 8.78
C GLY A 169 -3.33 -9.14 9.87
N ARG A 170 -2.92 -9.83 10.94
CA ARG A 170 -2.24 -9.19 12.09
C ARG A 170 -0.82 -8.77 11.76
N GLU A 171 -0.25 -9.42 10.76
CA GLU A 171 1.04 -9.21 10.15
C GLU A 171 1.05 -8.04 9.17
N LEU A 172 -0.13 -7.60 8.69
CA LEU A 172 -0.24 -6.50 7.73
C LEU A 172 -0.40 -5.13 8.37
N ILE A 173 -0.77 -5.06 9.65
CA ILE A 173 -0.75 -3.83 10.45
C ILE A 173 -0.01 -4.14 11.74
N ILE A 174 1.15 -3.51 11.91
CA ILE A 174 2.10 -3.79 13.00
C ILE A 174 1.98 -2.71 14.06
N THR A 175 2.08 -3.13 15.33
CA THR A 175 2.22 -2.23 16.48
C THR A 175 3.69 -1.94 16.75
N GLY A 176 4.07 -0.68 16.98
CA GLY A 176 5.41 -0.31 17.43
C GLY A 176 5.72 1.17 17.21
N GLY A 177 6.70 1.72 17.93
CA GLY A 177 7.07 3.14 17.82
C GLY A 177 5.98 4.10 18.28
N GLY A 178 5.19 3.73 19.30
CA GLY A 178 4.11 4.56 19.85
C GLY A 178 2.79 4.55 19.05
N GLY A 179 2.64 3.66 18.07
CA GLY A 179 1.43 3.61 17.24
C GLY A 179 1.31 2.37 16.35
N TRP A 180 0.59 2.54 15.25
CA TRP A 180 0.35 1.49 14.24
C TRP A 180 0.87 1.91 12.88
N ARG A 181 1.31 0.93 12.08
CA ARG A 181 1.73 1.12 10.69
C ARG A 181 1.34 -0.05 9.82
N VAL A 182 1.19 0.17 8.52
CA VAL A 182 1.04 -0.91 7.54
C VAL A 182 2.36 -1.65 7.37
N ALA A 183 2.30 -2.98 7.35
CA ALA A 183 3.45 -3.84 7.14
C ALA A 183 3.84 -3.90 5.67
N GLY A 184 5.15 -3.90 5.47
CA GLY A 184 5.76 -4.49 4.30
C GLY A 184 7.22 -4.71 4.61
N GLY A 185 7.67 -5.96 4.41
CA GLY A 185 9.05 -6.46 4.46
C GLY A 185 9.94 -5.85 5.54
N GLN A 186 10.19 -6.61 6.61
CA GLN A 186 11.25 -6.41 7.62
C GLN A 186 11.60 -4.95 7.96
N THR A 187 11.22 -4.50 9.16
CA THR A 187 12.05 -3.52 9.87
C THR A 187 13.47 -4.10 10.00
N PRO A 188 14.51 -3.32 9.70
CA PRO A 188 14.77 -2.11 10.44
C PRO A 188 14.68 -0.84 9.58
N ASP A 189 14.12 0.19 10.21
CA ASP A 189 14.45 1.57 9.95
C ASP A 189 13.95 2.20 8.63
N GLN A 190 13.23 3.30 8.82
CA GLN A 190 12.62 4.18 7.84
C GLN A 190 13.56 4.42 6.65
N VAL A 191 13.03 4.46 5.44
CA VAL A 191 13.78 4.90 4.27
C VAL A 191 13.06 6.15 3.78
N VAL A 192 13.55 7.31 4.20
CA VAL A 192 13.17 8.60 3.65
C VAL A 192 14.21 8.92 2.59
N GLY A 193 13.81 8.73 1.34
CA GLY A 193 14.65 9.00 0.19
C GLY A 193 15.51 7.81 -0.25
N ALA A 194 15.36 7.46 -1.52
CA ALA A 194 16.30 6.61 -2.23
C ALA A 194 16.79 7.36 -3.46
N ALA A 195 18.09 7.59 -3.54
CA ALA A 195 18.77 7.98 -4.77
C ALA A 195 19.72 6.83 -5.13
N GLY A 196 19.31 6.02 -6.10
CA GLY A 196 20.00 4.78 -6.43
C GLY A 196 19.95 3.76 -5.29
N ALA A 197 21.12 3.33 -4.84
CA ALA A 197 21.28 2.30 -3.81
C ALA A 197 21.44 2.85 -2.38
N VAL A 198 21.47 4.18 -2.20
CA VAL A 198 21.60 4.80 -0.87
C VAL A 198 20.21 5.01 -0.28
N ARG A 199 19.98 4.48 0.92
CA ARG A 199 18.72 4.59 1.66
C ARG A 199 18.97 5.21 3.03
N LEU A 200 18.27 6.27 3.39
CA LEU A 200 18.44 6.97 4.68
C LEU A 200 17.22 6.80 5.58
N ASP A 201 17.43 6.42 6.84
CA ASP A 201 16.47 6.58 7.93
C ASP A 201 16.59 7.95 8.56
N ALA A 202 15.56 8.78 8.39
CA ALA A 202 15.51 10.12 8.97
C ALA A 202 15.30 10.13 10.49
N THR A 203 14.65 9.10 11.07
CA THR A 203 14.44 8.95 12.52
C THR A 203 15.69 8.45 13.22
N THR A 204 16.29 7.35 12.77
CA THR A 204 17.47 6.78 13.43
C THR A 204 18.78 7.35 12.92
N ARG A 205 18.75 8.11 11.81
CA ARG A 205 19.91 8.69 11.11
C ARG A 205 20.85 7.61 10.59
N ARG A 206 20.30 6.45 10.19
CA ARG A 206 21.08 5.34 9.64
C ARG A 206 20.99 5.30 8.13
N VAL A 207 22.13 5.02 7.48
CA VAL A 207 22.17 4.77 6.05
C VAL A 207 22.33 3.29 5.78
N CYS A 208 21.45 2.75 4.96
CA CYS A 208 21.51 1.39 4.44
C CYS A 208 22.03 1.41 3.01
N LEU A 209 23.06 0.61 2.76
CA LEU A 209 23.63 0.35 1.44
C LEU A 209 23.41 -1.14 1.12
N PRO A 210 23.22 -1.54 -0.15
CA PRO A 210 22.91 -2.93 -0.51
C PRO A 210 24.00 -3.92 -0.09
N ASP A 211 25.25 -3.47 0.00
CA ASP A 211 26.42 -4.33 0.16
C ASP A 211 27.13 -4.12 1.52
N ARG A 212 26.51 -3.38 2.45
CA ARG A 212 27.11 -3.04 3.76
C ARG A 212 26.09 -3.04 4.90
N ALA A 213 26.60 -3.24 6.12
CA ALA A 213 25.83 -3.03 7.34
C ALA A 213 25.35 -1.56 7.46
N PRO A 214 24.24 -1.28 8.16
CA PRO A 214 23.75 0.07 8.38
C PRO A 214 24.81 0.97 9.03
N ILE A 215 24.92 2.21 8.55
CA ILE A 215 25.92 3.19 8.98
C ILE A 215 25.25 4.32 9.74
N ASP A 216 25.69 4.59 10.98
CA ASP A 216 25.19 5.69 11.78
C ASP A 216 25.73 7.05 11.28
N LEU A 217 24.80 8.00 11.07
CA LEU A 217 25.10 9.38 10.73
C LEU A 217 24.82 10.32 11.91
N SER A 218 25.63 11.37 12.02
CA SER A 218 25.33 12.52 12.87
C SER A 218 24.08 13.27 12.36
N PRO A 219 23.42 14.11 13.19
CA PRO A 219 22.26 14.89 12.75
C PRO A 219 22.53 15.73 11.50
N GLN A 220 23.70 16.36 11.42
CA GLN A 220 24.09 17.22 10.29
C GLN A 220 24.37 16.40 9.03
N GLU A 221 25.01 15.24 9.17
CA GLU A 221 25.27 14.32 8.06
C GLU A 221 23.95 13.77 7.47
N ALA A 222 23.03 13.31 8.32
CA ALA A 222 21.74 12.81 7.88
C ALA A 222 20.91 13.89 7.18
N ALA A 223 20.84 15.09 7.77
CA ALA A 223 20.09 16.19 7.17
C ALA A 223 20.70 16.65 5.83
N THR A 224 22.03 16.70 5.73
CA THR A 224 22.74 17.02 4.48
C THR A 224 22.50 15.94 3.41
N LEU A 225 22.55 14.66 3.80
CA LEU A 225 22.30 13.56 2.88
C LEU A 225 20.85 13.56 2.38
N GLN A 226 19.88 13.83 3.25
CA GLN A 226 18.47 13.95 2.86
C GLN A 226 18.27 14.99 1.75
N VAL A 227 18.88 16.17 1.90
CA VAL A 227 18.82 17.24 0.88
C VAL A 227 19.37 16.75 -0.46
N LEU A 228 20.49 15.99 -0.47
CA LEU A 228 21.06 15.43 -1.69
C LEU A 228 20.18 14.34 -2.30
N ILE A 229 19.48 13.54 -1.48
CA ILE A 229 18.53 12.53 -1.97
C ILE A 229 17.31 13.21 -2.61
N ASP A 230 16.77 14.23 -1.96
CA ASP A 230 15.61 14.98 -2.44
C ASP A 230 15.90 15.71 -3.75
N ALA A 231 17.16 16.12 -3.97
CA ALA A 231 17.64 16.70 -5.22
C ALA A 231 17.70 15.70 -6.39
N ARG A 232 17.54 14.39 -6.15
CA ARG A 232 17.44 13.34 -7.18
C ARG A 232 18.53 13.39 -8.26
N GLY A 233 19.76 13.63 -7.85
CA GLY A 233 20.92 13.70 -8.76
C GLY A 233 21.18 15.09 -9.36
N VAL A 234 20.38 16.10 -9.05
CA VAL A 234 20.67 17.50 -9.40
C VAL A 234 21.84 18.01 -8.55
N PRO A 235 22.91 18.58 -9.16
CA PRO A 235 24.03 19.17 -8.43
C PRO A 235 23.61 20.36 -7.57
N LEU A 236 24.01 20.33 -6.28
CA LEU A 236 23.77 21.42 -5.33
C LEU A 236 25.08 22.04 -4.83
N LYS A 237 25.16 23.36 -4.85
CA LYS A 237 26.22 24.15 -4.22
C LYS A 237 26.05 24.19 -2.70
N GLY A 238 27.12 24.47 -1.97
CA GLY A 238 27.08 24.54 -0.50
C GLY A 238 26.04 25.51 0.06
N ALA A 239 25.84 26.66 -0.58
CA ALA A 239 24.80 27.61 -0.18
C ALA A 239 23.38 27.06 -0.36
N GLN A 240 23.13 26.31 -1.43
CA GLN A 240 21.83 25.68 -1.70
C GLN A 240 21.55 24.57 -0.69
N VAL A 241 22.53 23.71 -0.44
CA VAL A 241 22.41 22.66 0.59
C VAL A 241 22.13 23.29 1.95
N LEU A 242 22.90 24.32 2.34
CA LEU A 242 22.72 25.03 3.61
C LEU A 242 21.31 25.61 3.77
N ALA A 243 20.79 26.26 2.71
CA ALA A 243 19.45 26.85 2.71
C ALA A 243 18.35 25.79 2.83
N SER A 244 18.51 24.65 2.15
CA SER A 244 17.56 23.53 2.19
C SER A 244 17.65 22.68 3.46
N THR A 245 18.75 22.75 4.23
CA THR A 245 18.87 22.02 5.50
C THR A 245 17.98 22.66 6.59
N PRO A 246 17.20 21.85 7.34
CA PRO A 246 16.43 22.32 8.48
C PRO A 246 17.28 23.09 9.50
N VAL A 247 16.76 24.21 10.03
CA VAL A 247 17.51 25.13 10.89
C VAL A 247 18.15 24.41 12.09
N ALA A 248 17.44 23.47 12.71
CA ALA A 248 17.90 22.72 13.88
C ALA A 248 19.15 21.86 13.63
N THR A 249 19.38 21.43 12.39
CA THR A 249 20.49 20.55 12.00
C THR A 249 21.38 21.18 10.93
N ARG A 250 21.22 22.50 10.72
CA ARG A 250 21.95 23.24 9.70
C ARG A 250 23.43 23.36 10.06
N PRO A 251 24.35 23.12 9.10
CA PRO A 251 25.76 23.47 9.27
C PRO A 251 25.94 24.97 9.54
N LYS A 252 27.06 25.36 10.17
CA LYS A 252 27.29 26.77 10.54
C LYS A 252 27.46 27.71 9.33
N SER A 253 27.88 27.18 8.18
CA SER A 253 28.18 27.96 6.97
C SER A 253 28.11 27.07 5.72
N ALA A 254 28.11 27.70 4.55
CA ALA A 254 28.19 27.00 3.27
C ALA A 254 29.53 26.24 3.12
N SER A 255 30.61 26.75 3.69
CA SER A 255 31.91 26.05 3.71
C SER A 255 31.90 24.81 4.62
N ALA A 256 31.16 24.86 5.74
CA ALA A 256 31.00 23.71 6.62
C ALA A 256 30.28 22.54 5.94
N VAL A 257 29.42 22.80 4.95
CA VAL A 257 28.78 21.76 4.12
C VAL A 257 29.83 20.89 3.43
N SER A 258 30.90 21.47 2.88
CA SER A 258 31.98 20.71 2.23
C SER A 258 32.63 19.69 3.18
N THR A 259 32.82 20.08 4.44
CA THR A 259 33.35 19.19 5.48
C THR A 259 32.38 18.05 5.78
N VAL A 260 31.09 18.33 5.88
CA VAL A 260 30.05 17.30 6.09
C VAL A 260 30.00 16.33 4.91
N VAL A 261 30.02 16.84 3.66
CA VAL A 261 30.07 16.01 2.44
C VAL A 261 31.32 15.15 2.40
N SER A 262 32.47 15.67 2.85
CA SER A 262 33.72 14.90 2.91
C SER A 262 33.62 13.74 3.91
N ARG A 263 32.97 13.94 5.07
CA ARG A 263 32.70 12.85 6.03
C ARG A 263 31.71 11.84 5.48
N LEU A 264 30.66 12.29 4.80
CA LEU A 264 29.70 11.43 4.12
C LEU A 264 30.40 10.54 3.08
N ARG A 265 31.32 11.06 2.28
CA ARG A 265 32.12 10.25 1.34
C ARG A 265 32.97 9.19 2.04
N LYS A 266 33.60 9.53 3.17
CA LYS A 266 34.37 8.55 3.95
C LYS A 266 33.50 7.41 4.46
N LYS A 267 32.25 7.70 4.86
CA LYS A 267 31.29 6.71 5.36
C LYS A 267 30.64 5.89 4.24
N LEU A 268 30.15 6.55 3.20
CA LEU A 268 29.32 5.95 2.15
C LEU A 268 30.12 5.37 0.99
N GLY A 269 31.36 5.82 0.81
CA GLY A 269 32.16 5.59 -0.39
C GLY A 269 32.24 6.85 -1.26
N PRO A 270 33.44 7.20 -1.78
CA PRO A 270 33.62 8.38 -2.64
C PRO A 270 32.80 8.31 -3.94
N GLU A 271 32.50 7.11 -4.44
CA GLU A 271 31.76 6.84 -5.67
C GLU A 271 30.26 7.13 -5.57
N ARG A 272 29.73 7.36 -4.37
CA ARG A 272 28.30 7.62 -4.14
C ARG A 272 27.92 9.09 -4.27
N ILE A 273 28.86 9.99 -3.96
CA ILE A 273 28.65 11.44 -4.02
C ILE A 273 29.69 12.03 -4.96
N GLU A 274 29.28 12.49 -6.13
CA GLU A 274 30.17 13.10 -7.11
C GLU A 274 30.25 14.62 -6.94
N THR A 275 31.35 15.21 -7.40
CA THR A 275 31.52 16.67 -7.50
C THR A 275 31.51 17.05 -8.96
N SER A 276 30.67 18.02 -9.32
CA SER A 276 30.73 18.75 -10.59
C SER A 276 31.09 20.22 -10.35
N ARG A 277 31.29 20.97 -11.44
CA ARG A 277 31.41 22.44 -11.39
C ARG A 277 30.18 23.12 -10.79
N GLN A 278 29.02 22.46 -10.81
CA GLN A 278 27.76 22.98 -10.31
C GLN A 278 27.48 22.58 -8.85
N GLY A 279 28.29 21.71 -8.25
CA GLY A 279 28.14 21.28 -6.85
C GLY A 279 28.16 19.76 -6.70
N TRP A 280 27.63 19.26 -5.59
CA TRP A 280 27.59 17.84 -5.26
C TRP A 280 26.23 17.21 -5.58
N PHE A 281 26.24 15.95 -5.99
CA PHE A 281 25.03 15.17 -6.23
C PHE A 281 25.25 13.69 -5.92
N LEU A 282 24.16 12.98 -5.67
CA LEU A 282 24.17 11.52 -5.49
C LEU A 282 24.10 10.80 -6.84
N VAL A 283 24.92 9.77 -6.99
CA VAL A 283 24.97 8.96 -8.20
C VAL A 283 23.89 7.87 -8.14
N ALA A 284 23.00 7.84 -9.13
CA ALA A 284 21.86 6.91 -9.17
C ALA A 284 22.26 5.44 -9.42
N GLN A 285 23.40 5.20 -10.07
CA GLN A 285 23.95 3.86 -10.29
C GLN A 285 25.47 3.92 -10.11
N ILE A 286 26.03 3.14 -9.19
CA ILE A 286 27.48 2.90 -9.23
C ILE A 286 27.74 2.13 -10.53
N ARG A 287 28.45 2.75 -11.47
CA ARG A 287 29.08 2.00 -12.54
C ARG A 287 30.09 1.06 -11.89
N ARG A 288 29.85 -0.25 -11.96
CA ARG A 288 30.90 -1.21 -11.63
C ARG A 288 32.12 -0.86 -12.51
N PRO A 289 33.34 -0.83 -11.96
CA PRO A 289 34.51 -0.71 -12.81
C PRO A 289 34.45 -1.86 -13.82
N THR A 290 34.41 -1.51 -15.10
CA THR A 290 34.60 -2.46 -16.18
C THR A 290 35.99 -3.02 -15.95
N THR A 291 36.10 -4.24 -15.44
CA THR A 291 37.37 -4.97 -15.50
C THR A 291 37.72 -5.04 -16.96
N ALA A 292 38.74 -4.26 -17.33
CA ALA A 292 39.34 -4.30 -18.64
C ALA A 292 39.60 -5.76 -18.99
N SER A 293 39.13 -6.13 -20.17
CA SER A 293 39.51 -7.35 -20.88
C SER A 293 41.03 -7.39 -20.94
N ALA A 294 41.66 -8.09 -20.00
CA ALA A 294 43.02 -8.54 -20.13
C ALA A 294 42.97 -9.70 -21.12
N ALA A 295 43.60 -9.48 -22.27
CA ALA A 295 43.86 -10.46 -23.29
C ALA A 295 44.43 -11.74 -22.70
N LEU A 296 43.96 -12.88 -23.22
CA LEU A 296 44.75 -13.98 -23.76
C LEU A 296 43.90 -14.70 -24.81
#